data_AF-A0A8T4NPU5-F1
#
_entry.id   AF-A0A8T4NPU5-F1
#
_cell.length_a   1.000
_cell.length_b   1.000
_cell.length_c   1.000
_cell.angle_alpha   90.00
_cell.angle_beta   90.00
_cell.angle_gamma   90.00
#
_symmetry.space_group_name_H-M   'P 1'
#
loop_
_entity.id
_entity.type
_entity.pdbx_description
1 polymer ?
#
loop_
_entity_poly.entity_id
_entity_poly.type
_entity_poly.pdbx_seq_one_letter_code
_entity_poly.pdbx_strand_id
1 'polypeptide(L)'
;MKYKKIGKKGVSPVIITVLLIALVIIAITIISIVIINFVKKGGGQTEGVLDQYTGKVGFTIEPFTTEDLLNDRIKIMNTGERTLTSFIVRIDGVNKDIISQKNIKSRETRYLYLKNPFPSGKHTLSASSAGVSDEKNFNLGEDWHVSIEDGLAG
;
A
#
# COMPACT_ATOMS: atom_id res chain seq x y z
N MET A 1 69.91 -11.91 -54.90
CA MET A 1 68.69 -11.92 -54.06
C MET A 1 67.92 -10.63 -54.26
N LYS A 2 66.66 -10.66 -54.69
CA LYS A 2 65.80 -9.47 -54.82
C LYS A 2 64.79 -9.45 -53.66
N TYR A 3 64.87 -8.46 -52.79
CA TYR A 3 63.89 -8.25 -51.72
C TYR A 3 62.66 -7.55 -52.28
N LYS A 4 61.49 -8.20 -52.18
CA LYS A 4 60.19 -7.64 -52.55
C LYS A 4 59.72 -6.73 -51.41
N LYS A 5 59.76 -5.41 -51.61
CA LYS A 5 59.16 -4.43 -50.68
C LYS A 5 57.64 -4.61 -50.67
N ILE A 6 57.09 -4.97 -49.51
CA ILE A 6 55.64 -5.00 -49.27
C ILE A 6 55.19 -3.57 -49.01
N GLY A 7 54.49 -2.96 -49.96
CA GLY A 7 53.91 -1.63 -49.80
C GLY A 7 52.75 -1.67 -48.80
N LYS A 8 52.85 -0.89 -47.72
CA LYS A 8 51.72 -0.62 -46.81
C LYS A 8 50.64 0.13 -47.59
N LYS A 9 49.54 -0.55 -47.94
CA LYS A 9 48.35 0.12 -48.49
C LYS A 9 47.70 0.92 -47.36
N GLY A 10 47.87 2.24 -47.39
CA GLY A 10 47.20 3.15 -46.46
C GLY A 10 45.69 3.11 -46.67
N VAL A 11 44.92 2.97 -45.58
CA VAL A 11 43.46 3.07 -45.63
C VAL A 11 43.11 4.51 -46.01
N SER A 12 42.28 4.68 -47.04
CA SER A 12 41.86 6.02 -47.48
C SER A 12 41.13 6.73 -46.33
N PRO A 13 41.44 8.01 -46.03
CA PRO A 13 40.76 8.81 -45.00
C PRO A 13 39.24 8.81 -45.15
N VAL A 14 38.76 8.70 -46.39
CA VAL A 14 37.33 8.60 -46.73
C VAL A 14 36.71 7.33 -46.15
N ILE A 15 37.40 6.19 -46.23
CA ILE A 15 36.92 4.90 -45.72
C ILE A 15 36.80 4.93 -44.20
N ILE A 16 37.77 5.55 -43.52
CA ILE A 16 37.75 5.73 -42.06
C ILE A 16 36.56 6.61 -41.65
N THR A 17 36.31 7.69 -42.38
CA THR A 17 35.21 8.63 -42.11
C THR A 17 33.84 7.94 -42.26
N VAL A 18 33.66 7.14 -43.31
CA VAL A 18 32.41 6.38 -43.54
C VAL A 18 32.17 5.35 -42.44
N LEU A 19 33.23 4.65 -41.99
CA LEU A 19 33.15 3.69 -40.88
C LEU A 19 32.74 4.35 -39.56
N LEU A 20 33.26 5.56 -39.28
CA LEU A 20 32.90 6.31 -38.08
C LEU A 20 31.43 6.74 -38.10
N ILE A 21 30.92 7.22 -39.24
CA ILE A 21 29.50 7.60 -39.38
C ILE A 21 28.60 6.38 -39.16
N ALA A 22 28.96 5.22 -39.74
CA ALA A 22 28.20 3.99 -39.54
C ALA A 22 28.14 3.55 -38.07
N LEU A 23 29.26 3.66 -37.34
CA LEU A 23 29.32 3.35 -35.90
C LEU A 23 28.42 4.25 -35.07
N VAL A 24 28.38 5.55 -35.37
CA VAL A 24 27.53 6.51 -34.66
C VAL A 24 26.05 6.18 -34.85
N ILE A 25 25.62 5.84 -36.07
CA ILE A 25 24.23 5.48 -36.36
C ILE A 25 23.80 4.22 -35.59
N ILE A 26 24.68 3.20 -35.54
CA ILE A 26 24.42 1.97 -34.78
C ILE A 26 24.29 2.27 -33.29
N ALA A 27 25.17 3.11 -32.74
CA ALA A 27 25.12 3.49 -31.32
C ALA A 27 23.82 4.20 -30.95
N ILE A 28 23.36 5.16 -31.78
CA ILE A 28 22.09 5.87 -31.57
C ILE A 28 20.91 4.90 -31.58
N THR A 29 20.92 3.93 -32.50
CA THR A 29 19.87 2.91 -32.62
C THR A 29 19.77 2.03 -31.37
N ILE A 30 20.92 1.57 -30.85
CA ILE A 30 20.97 0.75 -29.62
C ILE A 30 20.46 1.55 -28.42
N ILE A 31 20.91 2.80 -28.26
CA ILE A 31 20.46 3.70 -27.17
C ILE A 31 18.94 3.88 -27.23
N SER A 32 18.40 4.10 -28.43
CA SER A 32 16.96 4.27 -28.64
C SER A 32 16.18 3.02 -28.23
N ILE A 33 16.65 1.82 -28.59
CA ILE A 33 16.03 0.55 -28.19
C ILE A 33 16.07 0.36 -26.66
N VAL A 34 17.20 0.69 -26.02
CA VAL A 34 17.34 0.60 -24.56
C VAL A 34 16.38 1.55 -23.86
N ILE A 35 16.26 2.80 -24.32
CA ILE A 35 15.30 3.77 -23.78
C ILE A 35 13.87 3.28 -23.97
N ILE A 36 13.50 2.81 -25.18
CA ILE A 36 12.16 2.30 -25.45
C ILE A 36 11.85 1.09 -24.56
N ASN A 37 12.79 0.17 -24.38
CA ASN A 37 12.62 -0.99 -23.50
C ASN A 37 12.56 -0.59 -22.02
N PHE A 38 13.30 0.43 -21.61
CA PHE A 38 13.26 0.97 -20.25
C PHE A 38 11.93 1.68 -19.97
N VAL A 39 11.43 2.49 -20.92
CA VAL A 39 10.11 3.14 -20.83
C VAL A 39 8.99 2.11 -20.88
N LYS A 40 9.07 1.09 -21.75
CA LYS A 40 8.07 0.01 -21.80
C LYS A 40 8.09 -0.88 -20.56
N LYS A 41 9.27 -1.19 -19.98
CA LYS A 41 9.38 -1.95 -18.72
C LYS A 41 9.04 -1.09 -17.49
N GLY A 42 9.28 0.22 -17.53
CA GLY A 42 8.91 1.17 -16.47
C GLY A 42 7.43 1.56 -16.48
N GLY A 43 6.74 1.45 -17.63
CA GLY A 43 5.30 1.68 -17.75
C GLY A 43 4.42 0.46 -17.46
N GLY A 44 5.01 -0.70 -17.19
CA GLY A 44 4.29 -1.97 -16.99
C GLY A 44 3.80 -2.25 -15.55
N GLN A 45 3.96 -1.29 -14.62
CA GLN A 45 3.49 -1.45 -13.22
C GLN A 45 2.59 -0.30 -12.74
N THR A 46 2.23 0.63 -13.61
CA THR A 46 1.41 1.79 -13.21
C THR A 46 -0.09 1.57 -13.33
N GLU A 47 -0.56 0.56 -14.07
CA GLU A 47 -2.01 0.32 -14.19
C GLU A 47 -2.63 -0.17 -12.88
N GLY A 48 -1.91 -0.97 -12.08
CA GLY A 48 -2.37 -1.37 -10.74
C GLY A 48 -2.11 -0.34 -9.64
N VAL A 49 -1.15 0.57 -9.84
CA VAL A 49 -0.80 1.61 -8.86
C VAL A 49 -1.68 2.85 -9.06
N LEU A 50 -1.99 3.27 -10.29
CA LEU A 50 -2.89 4.42 -10.51
C LEU A 50 -4.35 4.13 -10.11
N ASP A 51 -4.87 2.92 -10.34
CA ASP A 51 -6.18 2.52 -9.80
C ASP A 51 -6.20 2.53 -8.27
N GLN A 52 -5.06 2.22 -7.65
CA GLN A 52 -4.85 2.44 -6.24
C GLN A 52 -4.74 3.92 -5.84
N TYR A 53 -4.68 4.91 -6.72
CA TYR A 53 -4.62 6.34 -6.33
C TYR A 53 -5.83 7.18 -6.79
N THR A 54 -6.61 6.72 -7.78
CA THR A 54 -7.80 7.43 -8.30
C THR A 54 -9.13 6.96 -7.69
N GLY A 55 -9.18 5.76 -7.09
CA GLY A 55 -10.40 5.23 -6.47
C GLY A 55 -10.81 5.95 -5.19
N LYS A 56 -12.12 6.06 -4.94
CA LYS A 56 -12.65 6.70 -3.71
C LYS A 56 -12.21 5.92 -2.47
N VAL A 57 -11.65 6.61 -1.48
CA VAL A 57 -11.44 6.06 -0.13
C VAL A 57 -12.70 6.33 0.69
N GLY A 58 -13.19 5.32 1.39
CA GLY A 58 -14.35 5.46 2.26
C GLY A 58 -14.50 4.27 3.17
N PHE A 59 -14.95 4.50 4.40
CA PHE A 59 -15.43 3.44 5.27
C PHE A 59 -16.51 3.97 6.19
N THR A 60 -17.24 3.04 6.80
CA THR A 60 -18.19 3.31 7.88
C THR A 60 -17.91 2.33 9.02
N ILE A 61 -18.07 2.81 10.24
CA ILE A 61 -18.19 1.98 11.43
C ILE A 61 -19.64 1.49 11.44
N GLU A 62 -19.80 0.18 11.44
CA GLU A 62 -21.12 -0.44 11.56
C GLU A 62 -21.67 -0.23 12.98
N PRO A 63 -23.01 -0.22 13.16
CA PRO A 63 -23.61 -0.19 14.49
C PRO A 63 -23.08 -1.31 15.40
N PHE A 64 -22.86 -1.00 16.67
CA PHE A 64 -22.40 -1.99 17.64
C PHE A 64 -23.50 -2.97 18.02
N THR A 65 -23.15 -4.25 18.07
CA THR A 65 -23.94 -5.26 18.78
C THR A 65 -23.40 -5.45 20.20
N THR A 66 -24.22 -6.04 21.09
CA THR A 66 -23.75 -6.42 22.44
C THR A 66 -22.53 -7.33 22.36
N GLU A 67 -22.52 -8.31 21.46
CA GLU A 67 -21.39 -9.22 21.27
C GLU A 67 -20.12 -8.48 20.86
N ASP A 68 -20.23 -7.43 20.03
CA ASP A 68 -19.06 -6.65 19.62
C ASP A 68 -18.41 -5.94 20.81
N LEU A 69 -19.25 -5.41 21.69
CA LEU A 69 -18.80 -4.68 22.87
C LEU A 69 -18.22 -5.62 23.94
N LEU A 70 -18.81 -6.81 24.12
CA LEU A 70 -18.27 -7.85 25.02
C LEU A 70 -16.89 -8.37 24.58
N ASN A 71 -16.61 -8.36 23.27
CA ASN A 71 -15.37 -8.88 22.69
C ASN A 71 -14.40 -7.77 22.27
N ASP A 72 -14.64 -6.54 22.72
CA ASP A 72 -13.80 -5.36 22.41
C ASP A 72 -13.46 -5.21 20.93
N ARG A 73 -14.46 -5.47 20.07
CA ARG A 73 -14.30 -5.45 18.61
C ARG A 73 -15.17 -4.39 17.95
N ILE A 74 -14.69 -3.89 16.82
CA ILE A 74 -15.35 -2.87 16.02
C ILE A 74 -15.51 -3.40 14.61
N LYS A 75 -16.73 -3.33 14.07
CA LYS A 75 -17.00 -3.76 12.70
C LYS A 75 -16.87 -2.58 11.75
N ILE A 76 -15.96 -2.68 10.79
CA ILE A 76 -15.71 -1.65 9.77
C ILE A 76 -16.05 -2.21 8.41
N MET A 77 -16.87 -1.47 7.65
CA MET A 77 -17.16 -1.73 6.24
C MET A 77 -16.37 -0.74 5.38
N ASN A 78 -15.56 -1.26 4.46
CA ASN A 78 -14.91 -0.45 3.44
C ASN A 78 -15.92 -0.10 2.34
N THR A 79 -16.33 1.17 2.30
CA THR A 79 -17.27 1.69 1.30
C THR A 79 -16.56 2.29 0.08
N GLY A 80 -15.23 2.33 0.10
CA GLY A 80 -14.39 2.78 -1.00
C GLY A 80 -14.08 1.68 -2.00
N GLU A 81 -13.31 2.07 -3.01
CA GLU A 81 -12.77 1.19 -4.05
C GLU A 81 -11.35 0.71 -3.73
N ARG A 82 -10.69 1.38 -2.78
CA ARG A 82 -9.31 1.10 -2.36
C ARG A 82 -9.27 0.21 -1.12
N THR A 83 -8.22 -0.60 -1.01
CA THR A 83 -7.94 -1.34 0.22
C THR A 83 -7.48 -0.38 1.33
N LEU A 84 -8.06 -0.50 2.52
CA LEU A 84 -7.67 0.25 3.71
C LEU A 84 -6.55 -0.51 4.43
N THR A 85 -5.40 0.13 4.68
CA THR A 85 -4.19 -0.57 5.14
C THR A 85 -3.73 -0.19 6.54
N SER A 86 -4.23 0.90 7.11
CA SER A 86 -3.88 1.36 8.45
C SER A 86 -5.06 2.07 9.08
N PHE A 87 -5.30 1.83 10.38
CA PHE A 87 -6.35 2.51 11.12
C PHE A 87 -5.80 3.09 12.41
N ILE A 88 -6.25 4.30 12.71
CA ILE A 88 -6.12 4.87 14.05
C ILE A 88 -7.51 4.85 14.65
N VAL A 89 -7.68 4.09 15.73
CA VAL A 89 -8.92 4.02 16.51
C VAL A 89 -8.73 4.80 17.80
N ARG A 90 -9.74 5.59 18.17
CA ARG A 90 -9.79 6.35 19.41
C ARG A 90 -11.12 6.13 20.11
N ILE A 91 -11.08 6.09 21.43
CA ILE A 91 -12.26 6.17 22.30
C ILE A 91 -12.08 7.42 23.15
N ASP A 92 -13.06 8.32 23.10
CA ASP A 92 -13.04 9.62 23.79
C ASP A 92 -11.78 10.43 23.48
N GLY A 93 -11.33 10.35 22.22
CA GLY A 93 -10.11 11.02 21.74
C GLY A 93 -8.79 10.31 22.11
N VAL A 94 -8.83 9.26 22.93
CA VAL A 94 -7.63 8.50 23.33
C VAL A 94 -7.36 7.36 22.36
N ASN A 95 -6.14 7.30 21.82
CA ASN A 95 -5.71 6.23 20.92
C ASN A 95 -5.82 4.86 21.57
N LYS A 96 -6.30 3.88 20.81
CA LYS A 96 -6.41 2.48 21.22
C LYS A 96 -5.55 1.60 20.34
N ASP A 97 -4.87 0.66 20.98
CA ASP A 97 -4.08 -0.35 20.29
C ASP A 97 -5.00 -1.39 19.64
N ILE A 98 -4.67 -1.76 18.41
CA ILE A 98 -5.39 -2.79 17.65
C ILE A 98 -4.53 -4.06 17.65
N ILE A 99 -5.09 -5.18 18.13
CA ILE A 99 -4.36 -6.46 18.26
C ILE A 99 -4.05 -7.05 16.88
N SER A 100 -4.92 -6.84 15.90
CA SER A 100 -4.82 -7.45 14.59
C SER A 100 -5.34 -6.52 13.51
N GLN A 101 -4.48 -6.21 12.53
CA GLN A 101 -4.90 -5.68 11.24
C GLN A 101 -4.06 -6.23 10.08
N LYS A 102 -4.75 -6.69 9.04
CA LYS A 102 -4.19 -7.20 7.78
C LYS A 102 -4.94 -6.62 6.58
N ASN A 103 -5.21 -5.31 6.58
CA ASN A 103 -5.92 -4.62 5.50
C ASN A 103 -7.41 -5.02 5.32
N ILE A 104 -8.24 -4.08 4.90
CA ILE A 104 -9.67 -4.32 4.57
C ILE A 104 -9.86 -4.02 3.08
N LYS A 105 -10.17 -5.03 2.27
CA LYS A 105 -10.33 -4.86 0.81
C LYS A 105 -11.56 -4.01 0.50
N SER A 106 -11.60 -3.52 -0.74
CA SER A 106 -12.77 -2.82 -1.29
C SER A 106 -14.05 -3.60 -1.06
N ARG A 107 -15.11 -2.92 -0.58
CA ARG A 107 -16.44 -3.51 -0.29
C ARG A 107 -16.43 -4.65 0.73
N GLU A 108 -15.35 -4.83 1.48
CA GLU A 108 -15.23 -5.84 2.52
C GLU A 108 -15.61 -5.27 3.89
N THR A 109 -16.18 -6.14 4.73
CA THR A 109 -16.45 -5.83 6.15
C THR A 109 -15.59 -6.71 7.04
N ARG A 110 -14.92 -6.09 8.03
CA ARG A 110 -14.02 -6.79 8.96
C ARG A 110 -14.20 -6.30 10.38
N TYR A 111 -13.88 -7.18 11.32
CA TYR A 111 -13.70 -6.83 12.72
C TYR A 111 -12.28 -6.36 12.99
N LEU A 112 -12.16 -5.27 13.74
CA LEU A 112 -10.93 -4.81 14.37
C LEU A 112 -11.02 -5.13 15.85
N TYR A 113 -9.98 -5.75 16.39
CA TYR A 113 -9.93 -6.15 17.79
C TYR A 113 -9.07 -5.17 18.57
N LEU A 114 -9.63 -4.59 19.63
CA LEU A 114 -8.92 -3.68 20.51
C LEU A 114 -8.13 -4.47 21.55
N LYS A 115 -6.96 -3.96 21.93
CA LYS A 115 -6.09 -4.59 22.93
C LYS A 115 -6.63 -4.48 24.35
N ASN A 116 -7.31 -3.37 24.63
CA ASN A 116 -7.81 -3.03 25.94
C ASN A 116 -9.32 -2.83 25.86
N PRO A 117 -10.05 -3.19 26.92
CA PRO A 117 -11.48 -3.09 26.92
C PRO A 117 -12.00 -1.66 26.78
N PHE A 118 -13.23 -1.56 26.27
CA PHE A 118 -14.00 -0.33 26.36
C PHE A 118 -14.19 0.04 27.84
N PRO A 119 -14.01 1.29 28.28
CA PRO A 119 -14.47 1.71 29.60
C PRO A 119 -16.01 1.64 29.69
N SER A 120 -16.55 1.56 30.90
CA SER A 120 -17.98 1.70 31.14
C SER A 120 -18.43 3.15 31.02
N GLY A 121 -19.68 3.34 30.59
CA GLY A 121 -20.30 4.65 30.41
C GLY A 121 -20.56 5.04 28.96
N LYS A 122 -20.75 6.35 28.76
CA LYS A 122 -21.02 6.94 27.44
C LYS A 122 -19.72 7.29 26.76
N HIS A 123 -19.57 6.82 25.52
CA HIS A 123 -18.32 6.95 24.79
C HIS A 123 -18.53 7.39 23.35
N THR A 124 -17.51 8.04 22.81
CA THR A 124 -17.40 8.36 21.40
C THR A 124 -16.24 7.57 20.80
N LEU A 125 -16.53 6.65 19.90
CA LEU A 125 -15.52 5.93 19.13
C LEU A 125 -15.33 6.61 17.79
N SER A 126 -14.08 6.93 17.47
CA SER A 126 -13.70 7.40 16.15
C SER A 126 -12.65 6.47 15.55
N ALA A 127 -12.77 6.21 14.26
CA ALA A 127 -11.75 5.53 13.48
C ALA A 127 -11.32 6.45 12.34
N SER A 128 -10.06 6.35 11.93
CA SER A 128 -9.54 7.09 10.79
C SER A 128 -8.55 6.26 9.99
N SER A 129 -8.62 6.37 8.66
CA SER A 129 -7.75 5.67 7.72
C SER A 129 -7.62 6.51 6.45
N ALA A 130 -6.39 6.70 5.96
CA ALA A 130 -6.11 7.38 4.68
C ALA A 130 -6.87 8.72 4.48
N GLY A 131 -6.98 9.53 5.54
CA GLY A 131 -7.63 10.84 5.50
C GLY A 131 -9.16 10.82 5.63
N VAL A 132 -9.79 9.65 5.74
CA VAL A 132 -11.21 9.49 6.05
C VAL A 132 -11.38 9.17 7.52
N SER A 133 -12.42 9.70 8.14
CA SER A 133 -12.82 9.39 9.52
C SER A 133 -14.31 9.10 9.61
N ASP A 134 -14.67 8.23 10.54
CA ASP A 134 -16.05 8.01 10.95
C ASP A 134 -16.13 7.93 12.47
N GLU A 135 -17.31 8.22 13.02
CA GLU A 135 -17.56 8.31 14.45
C GLU A 135 -18.89 7.63 14.83
N LYS A 136 -18.90 6.95 15.97
CA LYS A 136 -20.10 6.37 16.58
C LYS A 136 -20.14 6.62 18.08
N ASN A 137 -21.34 6.92 18.56
CA ASN A 137 -21.62 7.10 19.98
C ASN A 137 -22.22 5.83 20.59
N PHE A 138 -21.58 5.45 21.69
CA PHE A 138 -21.76 4.33 22.58
C PHE A 138 -22.46 4.55 23.91
N ASN A 139 -23.13 3.55 24.49
CA ASN A 139 -23.20 3.46 25.95
C ASN A 139 -22.91 2.02 26.38
N LEU A 140 -21.99 1.85 27.33
CA LEU A 140 -21.57 0.57 27.87
C LEU A 140 -21.98 0.49 29.35
N GLY A 141 -22.68 -0.57 29.73
CA GLY A 141 -23.02 -0.82 31.14
C GLY A 141 -21.81 -1.30 31.95
N GLU A 142 -21.83 -1.13 33.27
CA GLU A 142 -20.79 -1.66 34.18
C GLU A 142 -20.70 -3.20 34.11
N ASP A 143 -21.83 -3.87 33.87
CA ASP A 143 -21.94 -5.33 33.83
C ASP A 143 -21.50 -5.96 32.48
N TRP A 144 -21.01 -5.16 31.54
CA TRP A 144 -20.70 -5.62 30.17
C TRP A 144 -19.27 -6.12 30.03
N HIS A 145 -18.48 -6.11 31.09
CA HIS A 145 -17.20 -6.80 31.12
C HIS A 145 -17.40 -8.15 31.82
N VAL A 146 -16.98 -9.23 31.16
CA VAL A 146 -16.80 -10.50 31.87
C VAL A 146 -15.68 -10.26 32.87
N SER A 147 -16.05 -10.07 34.14
CA SER A 147 -15.10 -10.18 35.24
C SER A 147 -14.61 -11.62 35.21
N ILE A 148 -13.37 -11.84 34.77
CA ILE A 148 -12.67 -13.07 35.11
C ILE A 148 -12.40 -12.90 36.60
N GLU A 149 -13.31 -13.41 37.45
CA GLU A 149 -12.95 -13.65 38.84
C GLU A 149 -11.66 -14.47 38.80
N ASP A 150 -10.64 -14.01 39.52
CA ASP A 150 -9.41 -14.73 39.79
C ASP A 150 -9.74 -16.01 40.59
N GLY A 151 -10.39 -16.97 39.92
CA GLY A 151 -10.55 -18.31 40.40
C GLY A 151 -9.21 -19.00 40.25
N LEU A 152 -8.31 -18.81 41.20
CA LEU A 152 -7.23 -19.73 41.59
C LEU A 152 -6.51 -19.21 42.84
N ALA A 153 -7.16 -19.39 44.00
CA ALA A 153 -6.46 -19.67 45.26
C ALA A 153 -7.23 -20.81 45.94
N GLY A 154 -6.95 -22.03 45.47
CA GLY A 154 -7.16 -23.24 46.27
C GLY A 154 -6.06 -23.40 47.31
#